data_AF-K8P670-F1
#
_entry.id   AF-K8P670-F1
#
_cell.length_a   1.000
_cell.length_b   1.000
_cell.length_c   1.000
_cell.angle_alpha   90.00
_cell.angle_beta   90.00
_cell.angle_gamma   90.00
#
_symmetry.space_group_name_H-M   'P 1'
#
loop_
_entity.id
_entity.type
_entity.pdbx_description
1 polymer ?
#
loop_
_entity_poly.entity_id
_entity_poly.type
_entity_poly.pdbx_seq_one_letter_code
_entity_poly.pdbx_strand_id
1 'polypeptide(L)'
;MTRPPISLSKLLDLRPATKRIALVSCGSAKISFRTEARYLYKSPLFQNSIYVANAIADEVFVLSALYGLVRQDEVLDPYDLSLKSFDSTQSQQWGDRIAEKLSELSSFPTEAILFAGSSYVDPIASSLANSRITLKYPFKGLPLGLRGSKIKRMKKIVRRGELAIKLYSVLARQIRQGVMAPLTEILKGNTLPEKGVYIFCDPSEDSNLHVTTPRIVRIGTHAVSSGSKSTLRSRLRTHAGSADGRGSHRSSIFRLHIGQSLIAKNSWELKYPHWGKGSTASSEIRESERDLEQEVSSYMGQLLVTTLPLVDDSGPGSARAHVERALVALLTEDMDFLEESSSAWLGRFSSRPQLQSSGIWNVQHVGATLDTKSVNLAINLLERSIS
;
A
#
# COMPACT_ATOMS: atom_id res chain seq x y z
N MET A 1 -6.54 -16.16 -19.14
CA MET A 1 -6.99 -15.38 -17.96
C MET A 1 -5.98 -15.57 -16.84
N THR A 2 -5.02 -14.65 -16.71
CA THR A 2 -4.08 -14.64 -15.58
C THR A 2 -4.85 -14.27 -14.32
N ARG A 3 -4.88 -15.16 -13.31
CA ARG A 3 -5.42 -14.82 -11.98
C ARG A 3 -4.85 -13.47 -11.54
N PRO A 4 -5.66 -12.54 -11.00
CA PRO A 4 -5.14 -11.28 -10.51
C PRO A 4 -4.04 -11.58 -9.47
N PRO A 5 -2.98 -10.75 -9.39
CA PRO A 5 -2.01 -10.85 -8.31
C PRO A 5 -2.77 -10.85 -6.96
N ILE A 6 -2.27 -11.63 -5.99
CA ILE A 6 -2.81 -11.62 -4.63
C ILE A 6 -2.75 -10.17 -4.15
N SER A 7 -3.91 -9.57 -3.87
CA SER A 7 -4.00 -8.20 -3.37
C SER A 7 -3.16 -8.04 -2.10
N LEU A 8 -2.45 -6.93 -2.01
CA LEU A 8 -1.58 -6.58 -0.90
C LEU A 8 -2.32 -6.52 0.43
N SER A 9 -3.59 -6.10 0.39
CA SER A 9 -4.50 -6.14 1.54
C SER A 9 -4.65 -7.55 2.13
N LYS A 10 -4.58 -8.60 1.29
CA LYS A 10 -4.61 -10.01 1.74
C LYS A 10 -3.26 -10.50 2.25
N LEU A 11 -2.15 -10.04 1.65
CA LEU A 11 -0.79 -10.40 2.04
C LEU A 11 -0.38 -9.77 3.38
N LEU A 12 -0.78 -8.53 3.61
CA LEU A 12 -0.47 -7.75 4.81
C LEU A 12 -1.67 -7.62 5.75
N ASP A 13 -2.72 -8.42 5.58
CA ASP A 13 -3.88 -8.42 6.48
C ASP A 13 -3.36 -8.53 7.92
N LEU A 14 -3.42 -7.42 8.66
CA LEU A 14 -2.86 -7.27 10.01
C LEU A 14 -3.73 -7.98 11.05
N ARG A 15 -4.89 -8.53 10.64
CA ARG A 15 -5.80 -9.29 11.50
C ARG A 15 -6.26 -10.58 10.79
N PRO A 16 -5.34 -11.49 10.45
CA PRO A 16 -5.77 -12.73 9.84
C PRO A 16 -6.59 -13.52 10.86
N ALA A 17 -7.74 -14.05 10.44
CA ALA A 17 -8.57 -14.92 11.28
C ALA A 17 -7.89 -16.26 11.64
N THR A 18 -6.73 -16.55 11.06
CA THR A 18 -5.95 -17.79 11.21
C THR A 18 -4.47 -17.48 11.36
N LYS A 19 -3.77 -18.24 12.23
CA LYS A 19 -2.31 -18.16 12.38
C LYS A 19 -1.62 -18.45 11.04
N ARG A 20 -0.61 -17.68 10.68
CA ARG A 20 0.20 -17.84 9.47
C ARG A 20 1.61 -18.28 9.83
N ILE A 21 2.06 -19.37 9.22
CA ILE A 21 3.43 -19.88 9.36
C ILE A 21 4.10 -19.89 7.98
N ALA A 22 5.30 -19.33 7.86
CA ALA A 22 6.07 -19.37 6.62
C ALA A 22 7.21 -20.39 6.70
N LEU A 23 7.32 -21.22 5.66
CA LEU A 23 8.33 -22.27 5.53
C LEU A 23 9.24 -21.94 4.35
N VAL A 24 10.52 -21.68 4.61
CA VAL A 24 11.48 -21.27 3.57
C VAL A 24 12.45 -22.41 3.30
N SER A 25 12.49 -22.93 2.06
CA SER A 25 13.45 -23.98 1.72
C SER A 25 14.88 -23.48 1.83
N CYS A 26 15.74 -24.30 2.44
CA CYS A 26 17.16 -24.05 2.53
C CYS A 26 17.84 -23.90 1.16
N GLY A 27 19.05 -23.31 1.15
CA GLY A 27 19.85 -23.10 -0.06
C GLY A 27 21.14 -23.93 -0.07
N SER A 28 21.70 -24.18 -1.26
CA SER A 28 23.02 -24.81 -1.39
C SER A 28 24.15 -23.86 -0.93
N ALA A 29 24.05 -22.58 -1.30
CA ALA A 29 25.03 -21.55 -0.92
C ALA A 29 24.91 -21.20 0.57
N LYS A 30 25.96 -21.53 1.34
CA LYS A 30 26.04 -21.32 2.80
C LYS A 30 27.30 -20.55 3.22
N ILE A 31 27.31 -19.94 4.39
CA ILE A 31 28.58 -19.59 5.07
C ILE A 31 29.28 -20.87 5.58
N SER A 32 30.56 -20.76 5.90
CA SER A 32 31.41 -21.87 6.36
C SER A 32 31.55 -21.97 7.89
N PHE A 33 30.78 -21.19 8.65
CA PHE A 33 30.82 -21.20 10.10
C PHE A 33 29.42 -21.29 10.69
N ARG A 34 29.34 -21.71 11.96
CA ARG A 34 28.11 -21.87 12.72
C ARG A 34 27.39 -20.53 12.91
N THR A 35 26.10 -20.46 12.60
CA THR A 35 25.30 -19.23 12.72
C THR A 35 23.80 -19.57 12.78
N GLU A 36 22.97 -18.58 13.10
CA GLU A 36 21.52 -18.68 12.97
C GLU A 36 21.07 -19.05 11.54
N ALA A 37 20.02 -19.87 11.41
CA ALA A 37 19.53 -20.39 10.13
C ALA A 37 19.23 -19.30 9.09
N ARG A 38 18.73 -18.12 9.51
CA ARG A 38 18.48 -16.97 8.62
C ARG A 38 19.74 -16.37 7.99
N TYR A 39 20.90 -16.55 8.62
CA TYR A 39 22.19 -16.06 8.14
C TYR A 39 23.05 -17.17 7.50
N LEU A 40 22.70 -18.44 7.74
CA LEU A 40 23.45 -19.56 7.19
C LEU A 40 23.43 -19.56 5.66
N TYR A 41 22.27 -19.34 5.04
CA TYR A 41 22.09 -19.44 3.59
C TYR A 41 22.16 -18.08 2.89
N LYS A 42 22.96 -17.98 1.83
CA LYS A 42 23.30 -16.71 1.17
C LYS A 42 22.56 -16.41 -0.12
N SER A 43 21.84 -17.39 -0.68
CA SER A 43 21.26 -17.21 -2.02
C SER A 43 20.23 -16.06 -2.03
N PRO A 44 20.17 -15.24 -3.10
CA PRO A 44 19.18 -14.16 -3.19
C PRO A 44 17.74 -14.65 -3.10
N LEU A 45 17.45 -15.88 -3.57
CA LEU A 45 16.12 -16.49 -3.43
C LEU A 45 15.78 -16.70 -1.95
N PHE A 46 16.68 -17.33 -1.19
CA PHE A 46 16.50 -17.56 0.24
C PHE A 46 16.35 -16.27 1.02
N GLN A 47 17.27 -15.31 0.85
CA GLN A 47 17.25 -14.05 1.59
C GLN A 47 15.98 -13.24 1.32
N ASN A 48 15.52 -13.19 0.07
CA ASN A 48 14.27 -12.51 -0.27
C ASN A 48 13.05 -13.28 0.25
N SER A 49 13.08 -14.62 0.29
CA SER A 49 12.01 -15.43 0.90
C SER A 49 11.92 -15.20 2.40
N ILE A 50 13.04 -15.18 3.13
CA ILE A 50 13.07 -14.85 4.57
C ILE A 50 12.53 -13.46 4.82
N TYR A 51 12.95 -12.46 4.02
CA TYR A 51 12.44 -11.10 4.16
C TYR A 51 10.92 -11.03 3.96
N VAL A 52 10.39 -11.66 2.91
CA VAL A 52 8.94 -11.67 2.65
C VAL A 52 8.21 -12.47 3.73
N ALA A 53 8.74 -13.63 4.15
CA ALA A 53 8.15 -14.48 5.18
C ALA A 53 7.96 -13.73 6.50
N ASN A 54 8.98 -12.98 6.95
CA ASN A 54 8.91 -12.18 8.17
C ASN A 54 7.84 -11.08 8.14
N ALA A 55 7.45 -10.62 6.94
CA ALA A 55 6.46 -9.57 6.80
C ALA A 55 5.01 -10.08 6.73
N ILE A 56 4.80 -11.37 6.44
CA ILE A 56 3.46 -11.91 6.14
C ILE A 56 3.01 -13.05 7.05
N ALA A 57 3.90 -13.56 7.90
CA ALA A 57 3.65 -14.69 8.78
C ALA A 57 3.99 -14.35 10.23
N ASP A 58 3.26 -14.98 11.15
CA ASP A 58 3.48 -14.85 12.60
C ASP A 58 4.76 -15.57 13.02
N GLU A 59 5.05 -16.71 12.38
CA GLU A 59 6.25 -17.49 12.62
C GLU A 59 6.93 -17.91 11.31
N VAL A 60 8.27 -17.95 11.33
CA VAL A 60 9.08 -18.28 10.16
C VAL A 60 10.06 -19.40 10.50
N PHE A 61 10.00 -20.46 9.70
CA PHE A 61 10.88 -21.62 9.80
C PHE A 61 11.64 -21.84 8.50
N VAL A 62 12.83 -22.42 8.63
CA VAL A 62 13.63 -22.92 7.51
C VAL A 62 13.40 -24.43 7.38
N LEU A 63 13.17 -24.89 6.15
CA LEU A 63 13.14 -26.31 5.80
C LEU A 63 14.55 -26.76 5.43
N SER A 64 15.22 -27.43 6.37
CA SER A 64 16.53 -28.05 6.20
C SER A 64 16.41 -29.52 5.85
N ALA A 65 17.19 -29.98 4.87
CA ALA A 65 17.29 -31.39 4.55
C ALA A 65 17.84 -32.23 5.72
N LEU A 66 18.78 -31.66 6.50
CA LEU A 66 19.42 -32.35 7.63
C LEU A 66 18.64 -32.14 8.93
N TYR A 67 18.38 -30.89 9.28
CA TYR A 67 17.78 -30.52 10.57
C TYR A 67 16.24 -30.54 10.56
N GLY A 68 15.62 -30.73 9.40
CA GLY A 68 14.17 -30.71 9.24
C GLY A 68 13.60 -29.30 9.38
N LEU A 69 12.55 -29.15 10.19
CA LEU A 69 11.93 -27.87 10.49
C LEU A 69 12.68 -27.20 11.65
N VAL A 70 13.27 -26.03 11.38
CA VAL A 70 14.03 -25.23 12.35
C VAL A 70 13.58 -23.78 12.30
N ARG A 71 13.53 -23.10 13.44
CA ARG A 71 13.25 -21.67 13.48
C ARG A 71 14.39 -20.89 12.84
N GLN A 72 14.06 -19.71 12.30
CA GLN A 72 15.04 -18.88 11.61
C GLN A 72 16.18 -18.35 12.52
N ASP A 73 15.97 -18.32 13.84
CA ASP A 73 16.91 -17.90 14.88
C ASP A 73 17.71 -19.06 15.49
N GLU A 74 17.44 -20.31 15.13
CA GLU A 74 18.21 -21.46 15.61
C GLU A 74 19.62 -21.49 14.99
N VAL A 75 20.63 -21.75 15.83
CA VAL A 75 22.04 -21.80 15.43
C VAL A 75 22.39 -23.18 14.87
N LEU A 76 22.80 -23.22 13.61
CA LEU A 76 23.10 -24.45 12.86
C LEU A 76 24.57 -24.48 12.42
N ASP A 77 25.12 -25.69 12.32
CA ASP A 77 26.40 -25.92 11.64
C ASP A 77 26.20 -26.00 10.11
N PRO A 78 27.18 -25.59 9.30
CA PRO A 78 27.14 -25.78 7.87
C PRO A 78 27.14 -27.28 7.52
N TYR A 79 26.34 -27.66 6.52
CA TYR A 79 26.19 -29.05 6.08
C TYR A 79 25.98 -29.14 4.57
N ASP A 80 26.27 -30.32 4.01
CA ASP A 80 26.05 -30.62 2.60
C ASP A 80 25.10 -31.83 2.43
N LEU A 81 23.81 -31.56 2.63
CA LEU A 81 22.73 -32.53 2.41
C LEU A 81 21.62 -31.87 1.61
N SER A 82 21.06 -32.61 0.67
CA SER A 82 19.99 -32.16 -0.22
C SER A 82 18.90 -33.22 -0.29
N LEU A 83 17.63 -32.82 -0.19
CA LEU A 83 16.51 -33.75 -0.38
C LEU A 83 16.50 -34.42 -1.76
N LYS A 84 17.24 -33.88 -2.74
CA LYS A 84 17.39 -34.53 -4.04
C LYS A 84 18.20 -35.83 -4.01
N SER A 85 18.99 -36.05 -2.96
CA SER A 85 19.72 -37.30 -2.79
C SER A 85 18.88 -38.37 -2.09
N PHE A 86 17.64 -38.04 -1.67
CA PHE A 86 16.76 -38.98 -1.00
C PHE A 86 15.97 -39.79 -2.03
N ASP A 87 15.74 -41.07 -1.73
CA ASP A 87 14.72 -41.86 -2.42
C ASP A 87 13.29 -41.45 -2.00
N SER A 88 12.27 -42.05 -2.63
CA SER A 88 10.87 -41.74 -2.34
C SER A 88 10.48 -41.99 -0.88
N THR A 89 11.02 -43.03 -0.26
CA THR A 89 10.70 -43.42 1.12
C THR A 89 11.34 -42.44 2.10
N GLN A 90 12.62 -42.12 1.91
CA GLN A 90 13.36 -41.14 2.71
C GLN A 90 12.73 -39.74 2.60
N SER A 91 12.32 -39.35 1.39
CA SER A 91 11.61 -38.10 1.15
C SER A 91 10.28 -38.04 1.89
N GLN A 92 9.48 -39.11 1.84
CA GLN A 92 8.21 -39.18 2.54
C GLN A 92 8.40 -39.17 4.07
N GLN A 93 9.33 -39.96 4.61
CA GLN A 93 9.68 -39.95 6.04
C GLN A 93 10.19 -38.59 6.52
N TRP A 94 10.89 -37.85 5.65
CA TRP A 94 11.24 -36.47 5.93
C TRP A 94 9.99 -35.59 6.00
N GLY A 95 9.08 -35.69 5.03
CA GLY A 95 7.79 -34.98 5.03
C GLY A 95 6.93 -35.25 6.25
N ASP A 96 6.82 -36.51 6.67
CA ASP A 96 6.04 -36.93 7.83
C ASP A 96 6.54 -36.26 9.11
N ARG A 97 7.87 -36.21 9.32
CA ARG A 97 8.48 -35.52 10.47
C ARG A 97 8.23 -34.01 10.47
N ILE A 98 8.18 -33.38 9.29
CA ILE A 98 7.85 -31.96 9.18
C ILE A 98 6.37 -31.74 9.52
N ALA A 99 5.49 -32.59 9.00
CA ALA A 99 4.06 -32.51 9.23
C ALA A 99 3.68 -32.71 10.71
N GLU A 100 4.35 -33.64 11.40
CA GLU A 100 4.23 -33.85 12.84
C GLU A 100 4.57 -32.57 13.61
N LYS A 101 5.78 -32.01 13.41
CA LYS A 101 6.20 -30.74 14.03
C LYS A 101 5.25 -29.58 13.72
N LEU A 102 4.76 -29.47 12.48
CA LEU A 102 3.80 -28.41 12.12
C LEU A 102 2.46 -28.58 12.83
N SER A 103 2.02 -29.82 13.03
CA SER A 103 0.77 -30.13 13.74
C SER A 103 0.89 -29.78 15.22
N GLU A 104 2.04 -30.01 15.84
CA GLU A 104 2.35 -29.58 17.22
C GLU A 104 2.28 -28.06 17.38
N LEU A 105 2.75 -27.30 16.38
CA LEU A 105 2.77 -25.83 16.38
C LEU A 105 1.39 -25.19 16.10
N SER A 106 0.41 -25.99 15.69
CA SER A 106 -0.87 -25.54 15.11
C SER A 106 -2.07 -25.94 15.97
N SER A 107 -2.24 -25.30 17.13
CA SER A 107 -3.41 -25.53 18.02
C SER A 107 -4.74 -25.01 17.44
N PHE A 108 -4.68 -24.18 16.40
CA PHE A 108 -5.82 -23.54 15.72
C PHE A 108 -5.69 -23.69 14.20
N PRO A 109 -6.76 -23.44 13.41
CA PRO A 109 -6.66 -23.38 11.96
C PRO A 109 -5.48 -22.50 11.52
N THR A 110 -4.57 -23.08 10.74
CA THR A 110 -3.28 -22.47 10.41
C THR A 110 -3.08 -22.46 8.90
N GLU A 111 -2.58 -21.35 8.37
CA GLU A 111 -2.17 -21.24 6.97
C GLU A 111 -0.64 -21.34 6.89
N ALA A 112 -0.14 -22.39 6.23
CA ALA A 112 1.29 -22.61 6.04
C ALA A 112 1.73 -22.21 4.62
N ILE A 113 2.63 -21.23 4.51
CA ILE A 113 3.10 -20.65 3.25
C ILE A 113 4.49 -21.19 2.91
N LEU A 114 4.56 -22.04 1.87
CA LEU A 114 5.78 -22.76 1.51
C LEU A 114 6.54 -22.07 0.38
N PHE A 115 7.59 -21.34 0.73
CA PHE A 115 8.59 -20.78 -0.18
C PHE A 115 9.61 -21.84 -0.60
N ALA A 116 9.12 -22.92 -1.22
CA ALA A 116 9.90 -24.10 -1.54
C ALA A 116 9.57 -24.69 -2.92
N GLY A 117 10.44 -25.57 -3.42
CA GLY A 117 10.18 -26.39 -4.61
C GLY A 117 9.43 -27.68 -4.30
N SER A 118 8.99 -28.39 -5.35
CA SER A 118 8.26 -29.68 -5.25
C SER A 118 8.97 -30.72 -4.38
N SER A 119 10.30 -30.81 -4.45
CA SER A 119 11.08 -31.75 -3.61
C SER A 119 10.91 -31.56 -2.10
N TYR A 120 10.45 -30.38 -1.65
CA TYR A 120 10.07 -30.12 -0.27
C TYR A 120 8.55 -30.15 -0.09
N VAL A 121 7.81 -29.59 -1.04
CA VAL A 121 6.35 -29.41 -0.96
C VAL A 121 5.62 -30.74 -0.99
N ASP A 122 5.95 -31.62 -1.95
CA ASP A 122 5.20 -32.84 -2.21
C ASP A 122 5.16 -33.79 -1.00
N PRO A 123 6.29 -34.12 -0.33
CA PRO A 123 6.25 -35.01 0.83
C PRO A 123 5.49 -34.39 2.02
N ILE A 124 5.60 -33.07 2.25
CA ILE A 124 4.86 -32.37 3.32
C ILE A 124 3.35 -32.37 3.03
N ALA A 125 2.97 -32.10 1.77
CA ALA A 125 1.58 -32.01 1.37
C ALA A 125 0.86 -33.35 1.51
N SER A 126 1.52 -34.45 1.16
CA SER A 126 0.99 -35.81 1.34
C SER A 126 0.66 -36.10 2.81
N SER A 127 1.53 -35.71 3.73
CA SER A 127 1.37 -35.97 5.17
C SER A 127 0.33 -35.07 5.84
N LEU A 128 0.00 -33.91 5.26
CA LEU A 128 -0.92 -32.92 5.82
C LEU A 128 -2.34 -32.95 5.23
N ALA A 129 -2.66 -33.91 4.36
CA ALA A 129 -3.92 -33.97 3.62
C ALA A 129 -5.20 -33.91 4.50
N ASN A 130 -5.14 -34.43 5.73
CA ASN A 130 -6.25 -34.47 6.68
C ASN A 130 -6.04 -33.55 7.90
N SER A 131 -5.12 -32.59 7.81
CA SER A 131 -4.79 -31.68 8.91
C SER A 131 -5.64 -30.41 8.91
N ARG A 132 -5.61 -29.65 10.01
CA ARG A 132 -6.18 -28.29 10.10
C ARG A 132 -5.30 -27.23 9.44
N ILE A 133 -4.23 -27.65 8.75
CA ILE A 133 -3.25 -26.77 8.13
C ILE A 133 -3.57 -26.63 6.64
N THR A 134 -3.84 -25.41 6.21
CA THR A 134 -4.02 -25.09 4.79
C THR A 134 -2.69 -24.69 4.19
N LEU A 135 -2.25 -25.41 3.15
CA LEU A 135 -0.98 -25.14 2.48
C LEU A 135 -1.15 -24.13 1.33
N LYS A 136 -0.25 -23.14 1.28
CA LYS A 136 -0.11 -22.16 0.20
C LYS A 136 1.27 -22.28 -0.44
N TYR A 137 1.31 -22.20 -1.76
CA TYR A 137 2.52 -22.44 -2.56
C TYR A 137 2.82 -21.26 -3.49
N PRO A 138 3.54 -20.22 -3.03
CA PRO A 138 3.88 -19.07 -3.88
C PRO A 138 4.63 -19.42 -5.17
N PHE A 139 5.33 -20.56 -5.20
CA PHE A 139 6.11 -21.05 -6.33
C PHE A 139 5.46 -22.20 -7.11
N LYS A 140 4.19 -22.54 -6.86
CA LYS A 140 3.52 -23.66 -7.55
C LYS A 140 3.56 -23.49 -9.06
N GLY A 141 4.03 -24.53 -9.76
CA GLY A 141 4.15 -24.55 -11.22
C GLY A 141 5.24 -23.63 -11.79
N LEU A 142 6.03 -22.95 -10.95
CA LEU A 142 7.11 -22.07 -11.42
C LEU A 142 8.44 -22.84 -11.55
N PRO A 143 9.11 -22.79 -12.72
CA PRO A 143 10.48 -23.26 -12.86
C PRO A 143 11.42 -22.39 -12.02
N LEU A 144 12.58 -22.94 -11.63
CA LEU A 144 13.51 -22.30 -10.68
C LEU A 144 13.89 -20.87 -11.07
N GLY A 145 14.13 -20.60 -12.36
CA GLY A 145 14.49 -19.27 -12.87
C GLY A 145 13.41 -18.20 -12.65
N LEU A 146 12.12 -18.57 -12.62
CA LEU A 146 11.02 -17.63 -12.42
C LEU A 146 10.68 -17.41 -10.93
N ARG A 147 11.11 -18.30 -10.03
CA ARG A 147 10.90 -18.14 -8.58
C ARG A 147 11.63 -16.91 -8.03
N GLY A 148 12.82 -16.64 -8.53
CA GLY A 148 13.59 -15.43 -8.20
C GLY A 148 12.84 -14.14 -8.57
N SER A 149 12.26 -14.08 -9.76
CA SER A 149 11.45 -12.92 -10.19
C SER A 149 10.16 -12.79 -9.38
N LYS A 150 9.49 -13.91 -9.06
CA LYS A 150 8.30 -13.93 -8.22
C LYS A 150 8.58 -13.38 -6.82
N ILE A 151 9.63 -13.85 -6.15
CA ILE A 151 9.96 -13.39 -4.80
C ILE A 151 10.44 -11.93 -4.79
N LYS A 152 11.15 -11.48 -5.83
CA LYS A 152 11.52 -10.07 -5.99
C LYS A 152 10.28 -9.18 -6.10
N ARG A 153 9.26 -9.60 -6.85
CA ARG A 153 7.97 -8.89 -6.93
C ARG A 153 7.27 -8.85 -5.57
N MET A 154 7.21 -9.97 -4.85
CA MET A 154 6.63 -10.01 -3.50
C MET A 154 7.40 -9.11 -2.52
N LYS A 155 8.74 -9.09 -2.59
CA LYS A 155 9.57 -8.20 -1.79
C LYS A 155 9.31 -6.73 -2.10
N LYS A 156 9.16 -6.37 -3.38
CA LYS A 156 8.81 -5.00 -3.81
C LYS A 156 7.49 -4.56 -3.15
N ILE A 157 6.50 -5.44 -3.19
CA ILE A 157 5.18 -5.30 -2.56
C ILE A 157 5.30 -5.09 -1.04
N VAL A 158 6.01 -5.96 -0.33
CA VAL A 158 6.22 -5.85 1.13
C VAL A 158 6.90 -4.52 1.50
N ARG A 159 7.97 -4.16 0.80
CA ARG A 159 8.68 -2.88 1.03
C ARG A 159 7.77 -1.67 0.86
N ARG A 160 6.86 -1.73 -0.11
CA ARG A 160 5.88 -0.68 -0.37
C ARG A 160 4.89 -0.55 0.80
N GLY A 161 4.40 -1.69 1.30
CA GLY A 161 3.55 -1.74 2.49
C GLY A 161 4.24 -1.20 3.75
N GLU A 162 5.48 -1.61 4.03
CA GLU A 162 6.26 -1.09 5.17
C GLU A 162 6.43 0.43 5.13
N LEU A 163 6.71 0.99 3.95
CA LEU A 163 6.82 2.44 3.77
C LEU A 163 5.48 3.14 4.00
N ALA A 164 4.38 2.56 3.51
CA ALA A 164 3.05 3.11 3.72
C ALA A 164 2.65 3.07 5.21
N ILE A 165 2.88 1.96 5.92
CA ILE A 165 2.62 1.85 7.36
C ILE A 165 3.41 2.93 8.13
N LYS A 166 4.67 3.17 7.77
CA LYS A 166 5.48 4.25 8.36
C LYS A 166 4.87 5.63 8.11
N LEU A 167 4.45 5.91 6.86
CA LEU A 167 3.76 7.16 6.52
C LEU A 167 2.48 7.33 7.36
N TYR A 168 1.62 6.31 7.40
CA TYR A 168 0.39 6.31 8.17
C TYR A 168 0.62 6.51 9.68
N SER A 169 1.71 5.96 10.22
CA SER A 169 2.10 6.14 11.63
C SER A 169 2.54 7.57 11.94
N VAL A 170 3.19 8.26 10.99
CA VAL A 170 3.50 9.70 11.10
C VAL A 170 2.22 10.52 11.05
N LEU A 171 1.32 10.24 10.10
CA LEU A 171 0.02 10.92 10.00
C LEU A 171 -0.82 10.73 11.27
N ALA A 172 -0.82 9.52 11.85
CA ALA A 172 -1.49 9.25 13.13
C ALA A 172 -1.03 10.18 14.25
N ARG A 173 0.29 10.42 14.34
CA ARG A 173 0.87 11.35 15.31
C ARG A 173 0.46 12.80 15.02
N GLN A 174 0.49 13.21 13.75
CA GLN A 174 0.05 14.56 13.35
C GLN A 174 -1.43 14.81 13.68
N ILE A 175 -2.30 13.82 13.50
CA ILE A 175 -3.72 13.90 13.91
C ILE A 175 -3.81 14.09 15.43
N ARG A 176 -3.10 13.28 16.22
CA ARG A 176 -3.11 13.40 17.69
C ARG A 176 -2.60 14.74 18.22
N GLN A 177 -1.69 15.39 17.49
CA GLN A 177 -1.14 16.69 17.86
C GLN A 177 -1.90 17.87 17.23
N GLY A 178 -2.93 17.63 16.42
CA GLY A 178 -3.68 18.68 15.73
C GLY A 178 -2.94 19.34 14.56
N VAL A 179 -1.80 18.78 14.12
CA VAL A 179 -1.08 19.24 12.92
C VAL A 179 -1.84 18.88 11.65
N MET A 180 -2.46 17.69 11.64
CA MET A 180 -3.38 17.26 10.58
C MET A 180 -4.81 17.46 11.07
N ALA A 181 -5.55 18.34 10.40
CA ALA A 181 -6.89 18.78 10.82
C ALA A 181 -7.81 18.98 9.60
N PRO A 182 -9.13 19.14 9.79
CA PRO A 182 -10.05 19.46 8.69
C PRO A 182 -9.59 20.65 7.86
N LEU A 183 -9.80 20.60 6.54
CA LEU A 183 -9.34 21.63 5.59
C LEU A 183 -9.75 23.05 6.00
N THR A 184 -10.96 23.22 6.51
CA THR A 184 -11.49 24.52 6.93
C THR A 184 -10.78 25.07 8.17
N GLU A 185 -10.27 24.21 9.05
CA GLU A 185 -9.50 24.60 10.23
C GLU A 185 -8.07 24.99 9.86
N ILE A 186 -7.42 24.18 9.02
CA ILE A 186 -6.06 24.44 8.54
C ILE A 186 -5.95 25.81 7.84
N LEU A 187 -6.98 26.22 7.10
CA LEU A 187 -7.00 27.51 6.41
C LEU A 187 -7.17 28.72 7.34
N LYS A 188 -7.68 28.53 8.57
CA LYS A 188 -7.80 29.59 9.58
C LYS A 188 -6.44 29.94 10.22
N GLY A 189 -5.50 28.99 10.27
CA GLY A 189 -4.17 29.20 10.88
C GLY A 189 -3.15 29.85 9.94
N ASN A 190 -2.20 30.64 10.47
CA ASN A 190 -1.19 31.35 9.66
C ASN A 190 0.10 30.55 9.38
N THR A 191 0.14 29.27 9.74
CA THR A 191 1.37 28.44 9.75
C THR A 191 1.62 27.63 8.48
N LEU A 192 0.77 27.76 7.46
CA LEU A 192 0.95 27.03 6.19
C LEU A 192 2.21 27.48 5.45
N PRO A 193 3.04 26.54 4.97
CA PRO A 193 4.20 26.90 4.17
C PRO A 193 3.78 27.50 2.83
N GLU A 194 4.60 28.39 2.29
CA GLU A 194 4.35 29.01 0.99
C GLU A 194 4.30 27.94 -0.12
N LYS A 195 5.25 26.99 -0.07
CA LYS A 195 5.36 25.88 -1.02
C LYS A 195 5.47 24.51 -0.34
N GLY A 196 4.85 23.50 -0.94
CA GLY A 196 4.77 22.16 -0.36
C GLY A 196 3.84 21.19 -1.09
N VAL A 197 3.80 19.97 -0.56
CA VAL A 197 2.85 18.91 -0.94
C VAL A 197 1.77 18.84 0.14
N TYR A 198 0.52 18.57 -0.24
CA TYR A 198 -0.58 18.32 0.69
C TYR A 198 -1.04 16.86 0.58
N ILE A 199 -1.48 16.30 1.71
CA ILE A 199 -2.03 14.96 1.81
C ILE A 199 -3.40 15.08 2.48
N PHE A 200 -4.45 14.61 1.81
CA PHE A 200 -5.79 14.51 2.36
C PHE A 200 -6.12 13.07 2.74
N CYS A 201 -6.73 12.92 3.92
CA CYS A 201 -7.39 11.70 4.37
C CYS A 201 -8.90 11.94 4.51
N ASP A 202 -9.70 10.90 4.24
CA ASP A 202 -11.16 10.94 4.37
C ASP A 202 -11.57 10.23 5.68
N PRO A 203 -12.06 10.95 6.70
CA PRO A 203 -12.51 10.35 7.96
C PRO A 203 -13.59 9.28 7.84
N SER A 204 -14.31 9.23 6.71
CA SER A 204 -15.31 8.20 6.44
C SER A 204 -14.73 6.90 5.87
N GLU A 205 -13.42 6.86 5.59
CA GLU A 205 -12.70 5.72 5.03
C GLU A 205 -11.66 5.19 6.00
N ASP A 206 -11.89 4.00 6.53
CA ASP A 206 -10.91 3.29 7.33
C ASP A 206 -9.71 2.84 6.49
N SER A 207 -8.51 2.88 7.09
CA SER A 207 -7.31 2.29 6.49
C SER A 207 -7.08 0.87 7.02
N ASN A 208 -6.71 -0.06 6.14
CA ASN A 208 -6.21 -1.38 6.54
C ASN A 208 -4.72 -1.35 6.95
N LEU A 209 -4.02 -0.22 6.75
CA LEU A 209 -2.60 -0.05 7.06
C LEU A 209 -2.37 0.56 8.45
N HIS A 210 -3.39 1.19 9.05
CA HIS A 210 -3.29 1.76 10.39
C HIS A 210 -4.66 1.92 11.05
N VAL A 211 -4.77 1.50 12.32
CA VAL A 211 -6.07 1.37 13.03
C VAL A 211 -6.78 2.71 13.23
N THR A 212 -6.05 3.80 13.44
CA THR A 212 -6.63 5.11 13.84
C THR A 212 -6.47 6.20 12.80
N THR A 213 -5.85 5.92 11.65
CA THR A 213 -5.58 6.94 10.64
C THR A 213 -6.50 6.68 9.46
N PRO A 214 -7.36 7.65 9.08
CA PRO A 214 -8.22 7.46 7.93
C PRO A 214 -7.41 7.36 6.63
N ARG A 215 -8.01 6.72 5.62
CA ARG A 215 -7.37 6.42 4.34
C ARG A 215 -6.95 7.70 3.61
N ILE A 216 -5.76 7.70 3.04
CA ILE A 216 -5.28 8.76 2.13
C ILE A 216 -6.13 8.71 0.86
N VAL A 217 -6.81 9.83 0.56
CA VAL A 217 -7.70 9.95 -0.61
C VAL A 217 -7.25 11.01 -1.62
N ARG A 218 -6.25 11.84 -1.31
CA ARG A 218 -5.64 12.73 -2.31
C ARG A 218 -4.25 13.13 -1.87
N ILE A 219 -3.30 13.12 -2.81
CA ILE A 219 -1.99 13.75 -2.63
C ILE A 219 -1.79 14.74 -3.76
N GLY A 220 -1.38 15.98 -3.47
CA GLY A 220 -1.14 16.95 -4.52
C GLY A 220 -0.16 18.06 -4.16
N THR A 221 0.20 18.85 -5.16
CA THR A 221 1.01 20.06 -4.99
C THR A 221 0.47 21.24 -5.82
N HIS A 222 1.25 22.31 -5.93
CA HIS A 222 0.94 23.52 -6.69
C HIS A 222 2.17 24.03 -7.45
N ALA A 223 1.93 24.97 -8.37
CA ALA A 223 2.98 25.68 -9.12
C ALA A 223 3.99 24.78 -9.85
N VAL A 224 3.56 23.63 -10.37
CA VAL A 224 4.44 22.71 -11.14
C VAL A 224 4.67 23.14 -12.59
N SER A 225 3.95 24.16 -13.06
CA SER A 225 4.20 24.79 -14.34
C SER A 225 5.19 25.95 -14.19
N SER A 226 6.15 26.06 -15.12
CA SER A 226 7.15 27.13 -15.14
C SER A 226 6.48 28.51 -15.07
N GLY A 227 6.99 29.41 -14.22
CA GLY A 227 6.46 30.76 -14.05
C GLY A 227 5.19 30.90 -13.20
N SER A 228 4.67 29.80 -12.62
CA SER A 228 3.50 29.88 -11.74
C SER A 228 3.79 30.61 -10.43
N LYS A 229 2.94 31.59 -10.07
CA LYS A 229 2.95 32.34 -8.81
C LYS A 229 1.99 31.80 -7.75
N SER A 230 1.37 30.64 -8.00
CA SER A 230 0.42 30.04 -7.05
C SER A 230 1.14 29.58 -5.78
N THR A 231 0.53 29.78 -4.62
CA THR A 231 1.02 29.28 -3.32
C THR A 231 0.22 28.07 -2.87
N LEU A 232 0.74 27.33 -1.89
CA LEU A 232 0.01 26.24 -1.25
C LEU A 232 -1.30 26.72 -0.66
N ARG A 233 -1.25 27.88 0.01
CA ARG A 233 -2.42 28.50 0.63
C ARG A 233 -3.49 28.85 -0.39
N SER A 234 -3.12 29.49 -1.51
CA SER A 234 -4.10 29.78 -2.57
C SER A 234 -4.70 28.50 -3.14
N ARG A 235 -3.90 27.44 -3.30
CA ARG A 235 -4.37 26.14 -3.80
C ARG A 235 -5.37 25.47 -2.86
N LEU A 236 -5.07 25.42 -1.56
CA LEU A 236 -5.97 24.86 -0.56
C LEU A 236 -7.26 25.68 -0.42
N ARG A 237 -7.20 27.01 -0.55
CA ARG A 237 -8.41 27.86 -0.60
C ARG A 237 -9.28 27.55 -1.83
N THR A 238 -8.66 27.36 -3.00
CA THR A 238 -9.39 26.92 -4.21
C THR A 238 -10.07 25.57 -4.01
N HIS A 239 -9.48 24.68 -3.21
CA HIS A 239 -10.11 23.42 -2.84
C HIS A 239 -11.27 23.61 -1.85
N ALA A 240 -11.09 24.39 -0.80
CA ALA A 240 -12.12 24.61 0.21
C ALA A 240 -13.38 25.31 -0.33
N GLY A 241 -13.21 26.24 -1.27
CA GLY A 241 -14.28 27.14 -1.70
C GLY A 241 -14.34 28.42 -0.87
N SER A 242 -15.33 29.27 -1.16
CA SER A 242 -15.65 30.51 -0.44
C SER A 242 -16.59 30.25 0.74
N ALA A 243 -16.68 31.25 1.63
CA ALA A 243 -17.46 31.16 2.87
C ALA A 243 -18.97 31.01 2.66
N ASP A 244 -19.50 31.41 1.49
CA ASP A 244 -20.89 31.17 1.08
C ASP A 244 -21.14 29.74 0.58
N GLY A 245 -20.15 28.85 0.72
CA GLY A 245 -20.18 27.46 0.28
C GLY A 245 -19.98 27.29 -1.22
N ARG A 246 -19.83 28.39 -1.99
CA ARG A 246 -19.49 28.29 -3.41
C ARG A 246 -18.06 27.78 -3.58
N GLY A 247 -17.82 27.05 -4.65
CA GLY A 247 -16.49 26.61 -5.04
C GLY A 247 -16.22 26.95 -6.50
N SER A 248 -15.07 26.50 -6.99
CA SER A 248 -14.72 26.62 -8.40
C SER A 248 -14.18 25.28 -8.90
N HIS A 249 -15.08 24.36 -9.26
CA HIS A 249 -14.69 23.11 -9.90
C HIS A 249 -13.90 23.35 -11.19
N ARG A 250 -14.17 24.45 -11.90
CA ARG A 250 -13.46 24.84 -13.13
C ARG A 250 -11.98 25.17 -12.90
N SER A 251 -11.58 25.52 -11.68
CA SER A 251 -10.16 25.75 -11.30
C SER A 251 -9.58 24.64 -10.41
N SER A 252 -10.41 23.66 -10.02
CA SER A 252 -10.08 22.58 -9.10
C SER A 252 -10.54 21.24 -9.65
N ILE A 253 -9.61 20.50 -10.27
CA ILE A 253 -9.88 19.15 -10.76
C ILE A 253 -10.41 18.20 -9.65
N PHE A 254 -9.99 18.43 -8.41
CA PHE A 254 -10.46 17.66 -7.26
C PHE A 254 -11.97 17.89 -7.02
N ARG A 255 -12.40 19.16 -7.00
CA ARG A 255 -13.82 19.52 -6.88
C ARG A 255 -14.64 19.02 -8.07
N LEU A 256 -14.08 19.13 -9.28
CA LEU A 256 -14.70 18.60 -10.49
C LEU A 256 -15.05 17.12 -10.32
N HIS A 257 -14.08 16.31 -9.91
CA HIS A 257 -14.26 14.87 -9.74
C HIS A 257 -15.26 14.54 -8.63
N ILE A 258 -15.21 15.22 -7.49
CA ILE A 258 -16.20 15.04 -6.42
C ILE A 258 -17.60 15.34 -6.94
N GLY A 259 -17.80 16.47 -7.62
CA GLY A 259 -19.11 16.84 -8.16
C GLY A 259 -19.61 15.89 -9.24
N GLN A 260 -18.74 15.40 -10.12
CA GLN A 260 -19.09 14.37 -11.11
C GLN A 260 -19.55 13.07 -10.44
N SER A 261 -18.86 12.66 -9.37
CA SER A 261 -19.24 11.48 -8.59
C SER A 261 -20.54 11.69 -7.82
N LEU A 262 -20.82 12.88 -7.29
CA LEU A 262 -22.10 13.20 -6.65
C LEU A 262 -23.25 13.17 -7.66
N ILE A 263 -23.04 13.71 -8.86
CA ILE A 263 -24.02 13.65 -9.96
C ILE A 263 -24.36 12.20 -10.27
N ALA A 264 -23.34 11.37 -10.52
CA ALA A 264 -23.54 9.97 -10.88
C ALA A 264 -24.17 9.15 -9.74
N LYS A 265 -23.78 9.41 -8.48
CA LYS A 265 -24.35 8.72 -7.31
C LYS A 265 -25.85 8.96 -7.14
N ASN A 266 -26.32 10.17 -7.48
CA ASN A 266 -27.69 10.61 -7.23
C ASN A 266 -28.54 10.72 -8.52
N SER A 267 -28.00 10.30 -9.67
CA SER A 267 -28.65 10.43 -10.99
C SER A 267 -29.07 11.88 -11.32
N TRP A 268 -28.17 12.84 -11.09
CA TRP A 268 -28.43 14.28 -11.27
C TRP A 268 -27.96 14.83 -12.62
N GLU A 269 -27.75 13.99 -13.64
CA GLU A 269 -27.20 14.40 -14.94
C GLU A 269 -28.05 15.46 -15.63
N LEU A 270 -29.39 15.34 -15.52
CA LEU A 270 -30.33 16.32 -16.06
C LEU A 270 -30.42 17.60 -15.22
N LYS A 271 -30.12 17.51 -13.91
CA LYS A 271 -30.12 18.66 -12.99
C LYS A 271 -28.87 19.52 -13.18
N TYR A 272 -27.71 18.91 -13.46
CA TYR A 272 -26.44 19.60 -13.61
C TYR A 272 -25.75 19.30 -14.96
N PRO A 273 -26.39 19.60 -16.11
CA PRO A 273 -25.90 19.21 -17.43
C PRO A 273 -24.63 19.96 -17.87
N HIS A 274 -24.24 21.02 -17.18
CA HIS A 274 -23.09 21.87 -17.49
C HIS A 274 -21.86 21.61 -16.61
N TRP A 275 -21.99 20.74 -15.60
CA TRP A 275 -20.89 20.47 -14.68
C TRP A 275 -19.69 19.86 -15.41
N GLY A 276 -18.52 20.49 -15.28
CA GLY A 276 -17.31 20.04 -15.96
C GLY A 276 -17.24 20.33 -17.46
N LYS A 277 -18.16 21.11 -18.01
CA LYS A 277 -18.08 21.60 -19.39
C LYS A 277 -17.38 22.96 -19.43
N GLY A 278 -16.23 22.99 -20.10
CA GLY A 278 -15.43 24.20 -20.30
C GLY A 278 -14.71 24.70 -19.05
N SER A 279 -13.81 25.67 -19.24
CA SER A 279 -13.07 26.36 -18.17
C SER A 279 -13.78 27.62 -17.65
N THR A 280 -14.84 28.07 -18.34
CA THR A 280 -15.65 29.24 -18.00
C THR A 280 -17.13 28.93 -18.17
N ALA A 281 -17.98 29.69 -17.50
CA ALA A 281 -19.45 29.63 -17.63
C ALA A 281 -20.07 30.99 -17.27
N SER A 282 -21.29 31.24 -17.78
CA SER A 282 -22.09 32.43 -17.48
C SER A 282 -22.54 32.47 -16.02
N SER A 283 -23.06 33.61 -15.56
CA SER A 283 -23.53 33.76 -14.18
C SER A 283 -24.72 32.82 -13.89
N GLU A 284 -25.60 32.64 -14.86
CA GLU A 284 -26.81 31.80 -14.77
C GLU A 284 -26.43 30.33 -14.58
N ILE A 285 -25.47 29.83 -15.36
CA ILE A 285 -24.97 28.46 -15.21
C ILE A 285 -24.33 28.28 -13.84
N ARG A 286 -23.48 29.22 -13.40
CA ARG A 286 -22.83 29.14 -12.08
C ARG A 286 -23.84 29.13 -10.94
N GLU A 287 -24.91 29.91 -11.06
CA GLU A 287 -25.96 29.94 -10.05
C GLU A 287 -26.77 28.63 -10.05
N SER A 288 -27.03 28.03 -11.22
CA SER A 288 -27.67 26.71 -11.31
C SER A 288 -26.84 25.57 -10.70
N GLU A 289 -25.51 25.72 -10.64
CA GLU A 289 -24.57 24.75 -10.06
C GLU A 289 -24.29 25.01 -8.56
N ARG A 290 -24.87 26.06 -7.98
CA ARG A 290 -24.55 26.53 -6.62
C ARG A 290 -24.74 25.45 -5.56
N ASP A 291 -25.90 24.78 -5.58
CA ASP A 291 -26.22 23.76 -4.58
C ASP A 291 -25.27 22.56 -4.67
N LEU A 292 -24.85 22.17 -5.88
CA LEU A 292 -23.84 21.12 -6.06
C LEU A 292 -22.45 21.56 -5.59
N GLU A 293 -22.03 22.80 -5.85
CA GLU A 293 -20.78 23.32 -5.28
C GLU A 293 -20.82 23.33 -3.75
N GLN A 294 -21.97 23.61 -3.12
CA GLN A 294 -22.12 23.53 -1.66
C GLN A 294 -21.97 22.11 -1.14
N GLU A 295 -22.55 21.11 -1.80
CA GLU A 295 -22.33 19.69 -1.47
C GLU A 295 -20.85 19.29 -1.60
N VAL A 296 -20.19 19.74 -2.67
CA VAL A 296 -18.74 19.52 -2.86
C VAL A 296 -17.93 20.21 -1.75
N SER A 297 -18.29 21.43 -1.35
CA SER A 297 -17.64 22.16 -0.25
C SER A 297 -17.82 21.43 1.09
N SER A 298 -19.01 20.91 1.35
CA SER A 298 -19.30 20.11 2.55
C SER A 298 -18.40 18.88 2.62
N TYR A 299 -18.34 18.09 1.53
CA TYR A 299 -17.43 16.93 1.46
C TYR A 299 -15.96 17.32 1.64
N MET A 300 -15.48 18.34 0.92
CA MET A 300 -14.08 18.77 1.00
C MET A 300 -13.70 19.33 2.38
N GLY A 301 -14.61 20.02 3.05
CA GLY A 301 -14.38 20.63 4.36
C GLY A 301 -14.15 19.62 5.48
N GLN A 302 -14.68 18.41 5.33
CA GLN A 302 -14.54 17.31 6.29
C GLN A 302 -13.22 16.54 6.14
N LEU A 303 -12.55 16.64 5.00
CA LEU A 303 -11.30 15.93 4.77
C LEU A 303 -10.20 16.50 5.67
N LEU A 304 -9.46 15.59 6.32
CA LEU A 304 -8.26 15.95 7.09
C LEU A 304 -7.14 16.26 6.12
N VAL A 305 -6.39 17.33 6.36
CA VAL A 305 -5.24 17.71 5.53
C VAL A 305 -4.03 17.98 6.39
N THR A 306 -2.88 17.49 5.91
CA THR A 306 -1.57 17.93 6.37
C THR A 306 -0.76 18.47 5.20
N THR A 307 0.27 19.26 5.51
CA THR A 307 1.15 19.86 4.53
C THR A 307 2.61 19.55 4.82
N LEU A 308 3.34 19.30 3.74
CA LEU A 308 4.75 19.03 3.74
C LEU A 308 5.52 20.22 3.14
N PRO A 309 6.23 21.02 3.95
CA PRO A 309 7.01 22.15 3.44
C PRO A 309 8.14 21.66 2.54
N LEU A 310 8.15 22.14 1.30
CA LEU A 310 9.18 21.83 0.30
C LEU A 310 9.39 23.08 -0.56
N VAL A 311 10.44 23.84 -0.25
CA VAL A 311 10.80 25.06 -0.97
C VAL A 311 11.75 24.67 -2.11
N ASP A 312 11.29 24.88 -3.34
CA ASP A 312 12.06 24.66 -4.57
C ASP A 312 11.49 25.54 -5.71
N ASP A 313 12.17 25.51 -6.86
CA ASP A 313 11.74 26.19 -8.07
C ASP A 313 10.52 25.54 -8.72
N SER A 314 9.67 26.36 -9.34
CA SER A 314 8.46 25.91 -10.02
C SER A 314 8.82 25.15 -11.31
N GLY A 315 8.33 23.93 -11.45
CA GLY A 315 8.53 23.13 -12.66
C GLY A 315 8.23 21.63 -12.46
N PRO A 316 8.16 20.85 -13.55
CA PRO A 316 7.88 19.41 -13.49
C PRO A 316 9.02 18.58 -12.86
N GLY A 317 10.22 19.15 -12.76
CA GLY A 317 11.38 18.60 -12.06
C GLY A 317 11.54 19.08 -10.61
N SER A 318 10.57 19.81 -10.07
CA SER A 318 10.58 20.24 -8.67
C SER A 318 10.60 19.04 -7.71
N ALA A 319 11.29 19.16 -6.58
CA ALA A 319 11.26 18.16 -5.52
C ALA A 319 9.81 17.88 -5.06
N ARG A 320 8.95 18.91 -5.05
CA ARG A 320 7.50 18.75 -4.82
C ARG A 320 6.82 17.81 -5.81
N ALA A 321 7.08 17.96 -7.11
CA ALA A 321 6.50 17.09 -8.13
C ALA A 321 7.01 15.64 -8.02
N HIS A 322 8.30 15.46 -7.67
CA HIS A 322 8.86 14.14 -7.40
C HIS A 322 8.22 13.49 -6.17
N VAL A 323 8.05 14.24 -5.08
CA VAL A 323 7.41 13.75 -3.85
C VAL A 323 5.92 13.44 -4.06
N GLU A 324 5.15 14.29 -4.73
CA GLU A 324 3.75 14.00 -5.08
C GLU A 324 3.65 12.68 -5.85
N ARG A 325 4.41 12.54 -6.94
CA ARG A 325 4.43 11.33 -7.76
C ARG A 325 4.81 10.10 -6.94
N ALA A 326 5.84 10.20 -6.10
CA ALA A 326 6.33 9.09 -5.30
C ALA A 326 5.32 8.62 -4.24
N LEU A 327 4.62 9.55 -3.58
CA LEU A 327 3.58 9.21 -2.60
C LEU A 327 2.33 8.62 -3.27
N VAL A 328 1.96 9.07 -4.48
CA VAL A 328 0.88 8.43 -5.24
C VAL A 328 1.29 7.03 -5.71
N ALA A 329 2.52 6.88 -6.21
CA ALA A 329 3.08 5.59 -6.60
C ALA A 329 3.18 4.61 -5.41
N LEU A 330 3.49 5.10 -4.21
CA LEU A 330 3.50 4.30 -2.99
C LEU A 330 2.17 3.55 -2.80
N LEU A 331 1.04 4.21 -3.07
CA LEU A 331 -0.28 3.62 -2.90
C LEU A 331 -0.77 2.84 -4.13
N THR A 332 -0.24 3.14 -5.33
CA THR A 332 -0.88 2.72 -6.61
C THR A 332 0.04 2.11 -7.67
N GLU A 333 1.34 1.94 -7.40
CA GLU A 333 2.32 1.50 -8.39
C GLU A 333 1.89 0.22 -9.13
N ASP A 334 2.13 0.18 -10.44
CA ASP A 334 1.79 -0.92 -11.35
C ASP A 334 0.28 -1.28 -11.36
N MET A 335 -0.59 -0.34 -10.99
CA MET A 335 -2.04 -0.54 -10.78
C MET A 335 -2.34 -1.61 -9.72
N ASP A 336 -1.37 -1.90 -8.87
CA ASP A 336 -1.50 -2.74 -7.69
C ASP A 336 -1.75 -1.79 -6.52
N PHE A 337 -2.94 -1.81 -5.92
CA PHE A 337 -3.33 -0.84 -4.89
C PHE A 337 -3.07 -1.42 -3.50
N LEU A 338 -2.45 -0.63 -2.61
CA LEU A 338 -2.20 -1.08 -1.23
C LEU A 338 -3.48 -1.18 -0.41
N GLU A 339 -4.48 -0.36 -0.74
CA GLU A 339 -5.72 -0.24 0.00
C GLU A 339 -6.90 -0.28 -0.97
N GLU A 340 -8.03 -0.81 -0.50
CA GLU A 340 -9.28 -0.83 -1.23
C GLU A 340 -10.22 0.21 -0.60
N SER A 341 -10.89 1.02 -1.42
CA SER A 341 -11.92 1.94 -0.94
C SER A 341 -13.14 1.19 -0.40
N SER A 342 -13.84 1.73 0.59
CA SER A 342 -15.13 1.15 1.01
C SER A 342 -16.15 1.19 -0.14
N SER A 343 -17.18 0.34 -0.08
CA SER A 343 -18.27 0.35 -1.07
C SER A 343 -19.06 1.67 -1.07
N ALA A 344 -19.04 2.41 0.04
CA ALA A 344 -19.72 3.68 0.21
C ALA A 344 -18.90 4.88 -0.29
N TRP A 345 -17.60 4.70 -0.55
CA TRP A 345 -16.71 5.78 -0.95
C TRP A 345 -17.19 6.46 -2.23
N LEU A 346 -17.31 7.80 -2.19
CA LEU A 346 -17.88 8.59 -3.28
C LEU A 346 -17.12 8.42 -4.61
N GLY A 347 -15.81 8.22 -4.57
CA GLY A 347 -14.99 8.04 -5.79
C GLY A 347 -15.35 6.82 -6.62
N ARG A 348 -16.06 5.83 -6.06
CA ARG A 348 -16.55 4.65 -6.81
C ARG A 348 -17.60 4.99 -7.86
N PHE A 349 -18.29 6.13 -7.70
CA PHE A 349 -19.27 6.64 -8.66
C PHE A 349 -18.63 7.49 -9.76
N SER A 350 -17.29 7.66 -9.76
CA SER A 350 -16.62 8.38 -10.82
C SER A 350 -16.70 7.64 -12.15
N SER A 351 -16.93 8.36 -13.25
CA SER A 351 -16.81 7.83 -14.61
C SER A 351 -15.36 7.58 -15.04
N ARG A 352 -14.37 7.96 -14.23
CA ARG A 352 -12.95 7.75 -14.51
C ARG A 352 -12.46 6.44 -13.87
N PRO A 353 -12.00 5.45 -14.66
CA PRO A 353 -11.51 4.19 -14.13
C PRO A 353 -10.35 4.35 -13.14
N GLN A 354 -9.47 5.33 -13.34
CA GLN A 354 -8.35 5.60 -12.44
C GLN A 354 -8.83 5.96 -11.03
N LEU A 355 -9.89 6.76 -10.90
CA LEU A 355 -10.43 7.16 -9.59
C LEU A 355 -11.19 6.01 -8.94
N GLN A 356 -12.05 5.35 -9.73
CA GLN A 356 -12.87 4.24 -9.25
C GLN A 356 -12.03 3.06 -8.74
N SER A 357 -10.96 2.70 -9.46
CA SER A 357 -10.14 1.53 -9.14
C SER A 357 -9.10 1.80 -8.07
N SER A 358 -8.43 2.96 -8.09
CA SER A 358 -7.30 3.24 -7.20
C SER A 358 -7.70 3.66 -5.78
N GLY A 359 -8.96 4.03 -5.57
CA GLY A 359 -9.41 4.56 -4.28
C GLY A 359 -8.93 5.98 -3.98
N ILE A 360 -8.18 6.64 -4.87
CA ILE A 360 -7.65 7.99 -4.63
C ILE A 360 -8.18 8.99 -5.66
N TRP A 361 -8.41 10.23 -5.25
CA TRP A 361 -8.81 11.37 -6.09
C TRP A 361 -7.67 11.91 -6.99
N ASN A 362 -6.67 11.07 -7.28
CA ASN A 362 -5.57 11.34 -8.20
C ASN A 362 -5.86 10.64 -9.54
N VAL A 363 -5.73 11.34 -10.66
CA VAL A 363 -5.66 10.70 -12.00
C VAL A 363 -4.20 10.63 -12.45
N GLN A 364 -3.46 11.71 -12.25
CA GLN A 364 -2.04 11.76 -12.57
C GLN A 364 -1.25 10.91 -11.57
N HIS A 365 -0.20 10.25 -12.09
CA HIS A 365 0.74 9.40 -11.34
C HIS A 365 0.17 8.08 -10.78
N VAL A 366 -1.12 7.80 -10.94
CA VAL A 366 -1.69 6.49 -10.62
C VAL A 366 -0.97 5.42 -11.47
N GLY A 367 -0.48 4.37 -10.81
CA GLY A 367 0.27 3.31 -11.50
C GLY A 367 1.75 3.62 -11.76
N ALA A 368 2.25 4.81 -11.41
CA ALA A 368 3.64 5.17 -11.64
C ALA A 368 4.62 4.30 -10.82
N THR A 369 5.87 4.20 -11.28
CA THR A 369 6.92 3.48 -10.56
C THR A 369 7.32 4.19 -9.27
N LEU A 370 7.48 3.43 -8.19
CA LEU A 370 7.82 3.92 -6.87
C LEU A 370 9.25 4.46 -6.82
N ASP A 371 9.39 5.71 -6.39
CA ASP A 371 10.67 6.28 -5.94
C ASP A 371 10.75 6.27 -4.42
N THR A 372 11.41 5.25 -3.87
CA THR A 372 11.59 5.10 -2.42
C THR A 372 12.40 6.24 -1.78
N LYS A 373 13.28 6.94 -2.51
CA LYS A 373 14.06 8.04 -1.94
C LYS A 373 13.16 9.23 -1.61
N SER A 374 12.30 9.61 -2.56
CA SER A 374 11.32 10.68 -2.37
C SER A 374 10.27 10.34 -1.30
N VAL A 375 9.85 9.07 -1.18
CA VAL A 375 8.96 8.65 -0.07
C VAL A 375 9.63 8.81 1.29
N ASN A 376 10.87 8.35 1.45
CA ASN A 376 11.58 8.49 2.73
C ASN A 376 11.83 9.97 3.08
N LEU A 377 12.16 10.80 2.08
CA LEU A 377 12.27 12.25 2.27
C LEU A 377 10.95 12.83 2.83
N ALA A 378 9.81 12.47 2.23
CA ALA A 378 8.51 12.93 2.67
C ALA A 378 8.18 12.49 4.11
N ILE A 379 8.41 11.21 4.44
CA ILE A 379 8.19 10.67 5.79
C ILE A 379 9.03 11.43 6.82
N ASN A 380 10.34 11.61 6.55
CA ASN A 380 11.24 12.31 7.45
C ASN A 380 10.85 13.78 7.68
N LEU A 381 10.40 14.47 6.63
CA LEU A 381 9.98 15.86 6.74
C LEU A 381 8.64 16.01 7.46
N LEU A 382 7.68 15.10 7.24
CA LEU A 382 6.42 15.04 8.02
C LEU A 382 6.68 14.70 9.49
N GLU A 383 7.68 13.87 9.77
CA GLU A 383 8.06 13.53 11.14
C GLU A 383 8.70 14.71 11.87
N ARG A 384 9.44 15.58 11.18
CA ARG A 384 10.00 16.79 11.76
C ARG A 384 8.96 17.87 12.06
N SER A 385 7.81 17.87 11.38
CA SER A 385 6.75 18.86 11.64
C SER A 385 5.90 18.56 12.87
N ILE A 386 6.20 17.47 13.58
CA ILE A 386 5.59 17.01 14.85
C ILE A 386 6.38 17.53 16.06
N SER A 387 7.66 17.87 15.84
CA SER A 387 8.60 18.43 16.83
C SER A 387 8.52 19.95 16.84
#